data_AF-A0A8T0XVR0-F1
#
_entry.id   AF-A0A8T0XVR0-F1
#
_cell.length_a   1.000
_cell.length_b   1.000
_cell.length_c   1.000
_cell.angle_alpha   90.00
_cell.angle_beta   90.00
_cell.angle_gamma   90.00
#
_symmetry.space_group_name_H-M   'P 1'
#
loop_
_entity.id
_entity.type
_entity.pdbx_description
1 polymer ?
#
loop_
_entity_poly.entity_id
_entity_poly.type
_entity_poly.pdbx_seq_one_letter_code
_entity_poly.pdbx_strand_id
1 'polypeptide(L)'
;KTKIFCTLGPACWSEEGLLELIDAGMNVARFNFSHGDHASHLSCLTRLRGALAKRPNKNVAIMLDTKGPEIRTGFLANKGKVTIQKDSLIELTTDYEFLGDETKIACSYPQLPQSVKVGGSVLVADGSLVLTVTEIKDNGIVCRANNTATLGERKNMNLPGCKVLLPTLTEKDEDDLINFGLVHGIDYIAASFVRTGQDIDNIRKVLGPRG
;
A
#
# COMPACT_ATOMS: atom_id res chain seq x y z
N LYS A 1 -1.20 -23.68 18.56
CA LYS A 1 -2.26 -23.76 17.52
C LYS A 1 -2.32 -22.43 16.77
N THR A 2 -2.55 -22.48 15.46
CA THR A 2 -2.55 -21.31 14.55
C THR A 2 -3.67 -20.32 14.87
N LYS A 3 -3.46 -19.03 14.56
CA LYS A 3 -4.42 -17.93 14.71
C LYS A 3 -4.88 -17.39 13.36
N ILE A 4 -6.11 -16.90 13.28
CA ILE A 4 -6.74 -16.42 12.04
C ILE A 4 -6.87 -14.89 12.07
N PHE A 5 -6.32 -14.25 11.03
CA PHE A 5 -6.46 -12.82 10.77
C PHE A 5 -7.48 -12.62 9.66
N CYS A 6 -8.53 -11.84 9.92
CA CYS A 6 -9.59 -11.56 8.94
C CYS A 6 -9.55 -10.07 8.58
N THR A 7 -9.37 -9.76 7.30
CA THR A 7 -9.49 -8.37 6.82
C THR A 7 -10.97 -8.01 6.77
N LEU A 8 -11.35 -6.95 7.49
CA LEU A 8 -12.72 -6.49 7.50
C LEU A 8 -12.96 -5.55 6.31
N GLY A 9 -14.04 -5.79 5.59
CA GLY A 9 -14.47 -4.97 4.46
C GLY A 9 -15.98 -5.00 4.29
N PRO A 10 -16.55 -4.26 3.31
CA PRO A 10 -17.99 -4.12 3.15
C PRO A 10 -18.79 -5.42 3.13
N ALA A 11 -18.18 -6.52 2.65
CA ALA A 11 -18.78 -7.85 2.62
C ALA A 11 -19.09 -8.45 4.01
N CYS A 12 -18.46 -7.97 5.07
CA CYS A 12 -18.61 -8.52 6.43
C CYS A 12 -18.76 -7.43 7.51
N TRP A 13 -19.15 -6.21 7.15
CA TRP A 13 -19.33 -5.10 8.10
C TRP A 13 -20.67 -5.12 8.85
N SER A 14 -21.61 -5.98 8.46
CA SER A 14 -22.85 -6.17 9.24
C SER A 14 -22.55 -6.84 10.57
N GLU A 15 -23.43 -6.63 11.55
CA GLU A 15 -23.26 -7.26 12.86
C GLU A 15 -23.32 -8.79 12.74
N GLU A 16 -24.21 -9.32 11.90
CA GLU A 16 -24.35 -10.74 11.62
C GLU A 16 -23.06 -11.32 11.04
N GLY A 17 -22.46 -10.65 10.04
CA GLY A 17 -21.22 -11.11 9.43
C GLY A 17 -20.04 -11.11 10.41
N LEU A 18 -19.97 -10.12 11.31
CA LEU A 18 -18.94 -10.07 12.35
C LEU A 18 -19.13 -11.19 13.37
N LEU A 19 -20.37 -11.50 13.79
CA LEU A 19 -20.66 -12.61 14.69
C LEU A 19 -20.27 -13.96 14.07
N GLU A 20 -20.59 -14.17 12.79
CA GLU A 20 -20.19 -15.37 12.06
C GLU A 20 -18.67 -15.55 12.04
N LEU A 21 -17.92 -14.48 11.77
CA LEU A 21 -16.45 -14.51 11.78
C LEU A 21 -15.90 -14.83 13.17
N ILE A 22 -16.44 -14.23 14.23
CA ILE A 22 -16.04 -14.48 15.63
C ILE A 22 -16.30 -15.95 16.00
N ASP A 23 -17.46 -16.48 15.64
CA ASP A 23 -17.87 -17.84 15.96
C ASP A 23 -17.04 -18.86 15.17
N ALA A 24 -16.75 -18.57 13.90
CA ALA A 24 -15.88 -19.36 13.02
C ALA A 24 -14.39 -19.35 13.45
N GLY A 25 -14.00 -18.45 14.36
CA GLY A 25 -12.68 -18.48 15.00
C GLY A 25 -11.72 -17.37 14.59
N MET A 26 -12.21 -16.23 14.07
CA MET A 26 -11.42 -15.02 13.92
C MET A 26 -10.67 -14.70 15.22
N ASN A 27 -9.39 -14.38 15.13
CA ASN A 27 -8.56 -13.99 16.28
C ASN A 27 -8.05 -12.56 16.18
N VAL A 28 -7.88 -12.05 14.96
CA VAL A 28 -7.48 -10.66 14.71
C VAL A 28 -8.36 -10.07 13.62
N ALA A 29 -8.99 -8.94 13.90
CA ALA A 29 -9.70 -8.11 12.94
C ALA A 29 -8.72 -7.11 12.34
N ARG A 30 -8.40 -7.27 11.05
CA ARG A 30 -7.48 -6.41 10.31
C ARG A 30 -8.27 -5.30 9.59
N PHE A 31 -7.95 -4.05 9.90
CA PHE A 31 -8.45 -2.85 9.24
C PHE A 31 -7.38 -2.36 8.26
N ASN A 32 -7.66 -2.46 6.96
CA ASN A 32 -6.72 -2.05 5.92
C ASN A 32 -6.93 -0.58 5.54
N PHE A 33 -6.02 0.31 5.96
CA PHE A 33 -6.10 1.75 5.74
C PHE A 33 -5.65 2.21 4.35
N SER A 34 -5.29 1.27 3.47
CA SER A 34 -5.15 1.54 2.03
C SER A 34 -6.47 1.93 1.37
N HIS A 35 -7.60 1.57 2.00
CA HIS A 35 -8.96 1.85 1.54
C HIS A 35 -9.83 2.37 2.69
N GLY A 36 -10.90 3.08 2.35
CA GLY A 36 -11.82 3.66 3.32
C GLY A 36 -11.25 4.88 4.04
N ASP A 37 -12.08 5.45 4.90
CA ASP A 37 -11.79 6.61 5.73
C ASP A 37 -11.96 6.27 7.22
N HIS A 38 -11.58 7.17 8.11
CA HIS A 38 -11.71 6.94 9.55
C HIS A 38 -13.16 6.70 9.97
N ALA A 39 -14.14 7.36 9.34
CA ALA A 39 -15.54 7.22 9.68
C ALA A 39 -16.07 5.80 9.40
N SER A 40 -15.76 5.25 8.23
CA SER A 40 -16.14 3.89 7.85
C SER A 40 -15.43 2.84 8.71
N HIS A 41 -14.13 3.01 8.99
CA HIS A 41 -13.39 2.13 9.90
C HIS A 41 -13.93 2.20 11.33
N LEU A 42 -14.29 3.38 11.84
CA LEU A 42 -14.87 3.56 13.17
C LEU A 42 -16.25 2.92 13.28
N SER A 43 -17.07 3.05 12.24
CA SER A 43 -18.38 2.41 12.15
C SER A 43 -18.24 0.88 12.23
N CYS A 44 -17.29 0.30 11.50
CA CYS A 44 -16.97 -1.12 11.57
C CYS A 44 -16.44 -1.54 12.95
N LEU A 45 -15.50 -0.78 13.53
CA LEU A 45 -14.95 -1.05 14.86
C LEU A 45 -16.03 -1.03 15.95
N THR A 46 -16.96 -0.09 15.88
CA THR A 46 -18.08 0.02 16.82
C THR A 46 -18.96 -1.21 16.76
N ARG A 47 -19.30 -1.69 15.56
CA ARG A 47 -20.07 -2.93 15.38
C ARG A 47 -19.30 -4.16 15.86
N LEU A 48 -18.00 -4.25 15.59
CA LEU A 48 -17.14 -5.35 16.05
C LEU A 48 -17.14 -5.43 17.59
N ARG A 49 -17.00 -4.29 18.27
CA ARG A 49 -17.07 -4.22 19.74
C ARG A 49 -18.43 -4.66 20.28
N GLY A 50 -19.52 -4.24 19.63
CA GLY A 50 -20.88 -4.69 19.95
C GLY A 50 -21.04 -6.21 19.79
N ALA A 51 -20.54 -6.79 18.69
CA ALA A 51 -20.56 -8.22 18.44
C ALA A 51 -19.74 -9.00 19.47
N LEU A 52 -18.55 -8.50 19.85
CA LEU A 52 -17.71 -9.12 20.90
C LEU A 52 -18.37 -9.09 22.27
N ALA A 53 -19.11 -8.03 22.62
CA ALA A 53 -19.87 -7.98 23.88
C ALA A 53 -20.92 -9.10 23.97
N LYS A 54 -21.43 -9.61 22.83
CA LYS A 54 -22.34 -10.76 22.74
C LYS A 54 -21.61 -12.12 22.81
N ARG A 55 -20.28 -12.13 22.86
CA ARG A 55 -19.42 -13.33 22.89
C ARG A 55 -18.31 -13.17 23.95
N PRO A 56 -18.64 -13.09 25.25
CA PRO A 56 -17.67 -12.80 26.32
C PRO A 56 -16.52 -13.80 26.45
N ASN A 57 -16.67 -15.01 25.91
CA ASN A 57 -15.62 -16.04 25.89
C ASN A 57 -14.69 -15.96 24.66
N LYS A 58 -14.89 -14.98 23.78
CA LYS A 58 -14.12 -14.80 22.54
C LYS A 58 -13.34 -13.48 22.64
N ASN A 59 -12.04 -13.58 22.41
CA ASN A 59 -11.15 -12.42 22.33
C ASN A 59 -10.66 -12.27 20.90
N VAL A 60 -10.89 -11.11 20.31
CA VAL A 60 -10.40 -10.73 18.98
C VAL A 60 -9.59 -9.45 19.15
N ALA A 61 -8.32 -9.50 18.76
CA ALA A 61 -7.49 -8.30 18.72
C ALA A 61 -7.80 -7.48 17.47
N ILE A 62 -7.55 -6.19 17.55
CA ILE A 62 -7.76 -5.23 16.47
C ILE A 62 -6.40 -4.83 15.92
N MET A 63 -6.23 -4.98 14.61
CA MET A 63 -5.02 -4.60 13.91
C MET A 63 -5.31 -3.49 12.91
N LEU A 64 -4.56 -2.39 13.00
CA LEU A 64 -4.47 -1.36 11.98
C LEU A 64 -3.35 -1.73 11.02
N ASP A 65 -3.65 -1.83 9.73
CA ASP A 65 -2.66 -2.06 8.68
C ASP A 65 -2.46 -0.77 7.88
N THR A 66 -1.27 -0.19 8.04
CA THR A 66 -0.87 1.07 7.41
C THR A 66 -0.79 0.91 5.90
N LYS A 67 -1.10 1.98 5.18
CA LYS A 67 -0.93 2.00 3.73
C LYS A 67 0.55 1.99 3.38
N GLY A 68 1.32 2.79 4.08
CA GLY A 68 2.75 2.96 3.89
C GLY A 68 3.11 3.71 2.61
N PRO A 69 4.39 4.03 2.45
CA PRO A 69 4.92 4.63 1.24
C PRO A 69 4.87 3.65 0.07
N GLU A 70 4.39 4.09 -1.08
CA GLU A 70 4.30 3.26 -2.29
C GLU A 70 4.70 4.04 -3.54
N ILE A 71 5.29 3.35 -4.50
CA ILE A 71 5.58 3.90 -5.83
C ILE A 71 4.47 3.45 -6.77
N ARG A 72 3.87 4.38 -7.50
CA ARG A 72 2.80 4.09 -8.46
C ARG A 72 3.03 4.78 -9.79
N THR A 73 2.43 4.21 -10.84
CA THR A 73 2.27 4.90 -12.12
C THR A 73 1.22 6.01 -12.02
N GLY A 74 1.25 6.97 -12.94
CA GLY A 74 0.26 8.04 -13.03
C GLY A 74 -1.04 7.64 -13.75
N PHE A 75 -1.78 8.67 -14.18
CA PHE A 75 -2.96 8.53 -15.02
C PHE A 75 -2.59 8.36 -16.49
N LEU A 76 -3.51 7.81 -17.29
CA LEU A 76 -3.29 7.57 -18.72
C LEU A 76 -4.15 8.52 -19.56
N ALA A 77 -3.60 9.02 -20.67
CA ALA A 77 -4.29 9.98 -21.55
C ALA A 77 -5.63 9.42 -22.08
N ASN A 78 -5.66 8.12 -22.39
CA ASN A 78 -6.84 7.44 -22.93
C ASN A 78 -7.70 6.74 -21.85
N LYS A 79 -7.55 7.11 -20.57
CA LYS A 79 -8.42 6.75 -19.41
C LYS A 79 -8.90 5.30 -19.33
N GLY A 80 -8.04 4.34 -19.66
CA GLY A 80 -8.46 2.95 -19.63
C GLY A 80 -7.29 2.02 -19.42
N LYS A 81 -6.60 1.73 -20.51
CA LYS A 81 -5.48 0.80 -20.52
C LYS A 81 -4.49 1.20 -21.58
N VAL A 82 -3.22 0.90 -21.33
CA VAL A 82 -2.14 1.04 -22.30
C VAL A 82 -1.43 -0.29 -22.43
N THR A 83 -1.10 -0.68 -23.66
CA THR A 83 -0.35 -1.91 -23.91
C THR A 83 1.08 -1.55 -24.27
N ILE A 84 2.01 -1.95 -23.41
CA ILE A 84 3.45 -1.82 -23.64
C ILE A 84 3.91 -3.09 -24.34
N GLN A 85 4.56 -2.95 -25.49
CA GLN A 85 5.03 -4.10 -26.28
C GLN A 85 6.41 -4.54 -25.81
N LYS A 86 6.66 -5.85 -25.88
CA LYS A 86 8.00 -6.38 -25.67
C LYS A 86 9.02 -5.67 -26.58
N ASP A 87 10.20 -5.44 -26.04
CA ASP A 87 11.36 -4.80 -26.67
C ASP A 87 11.16 -3.32 -27.00
N SER A 88 9.99 -2.73 -26.75
CA SER A 88 9.76 -1.29 -26.91
C SER A 88 10.50 -0.49 -25.84
N LEU A 89 10.85 0.74 -26.18
CA LEU A 89 11.34 1.72 -25.22
C LEU A 89 10.17 2.48 -24.61
N ILE A 90 10.23 2.68 -23.30
CA ILE A 90 9.26 3.45 -22.53
C ILE A 90 10.00 4.37 -21.56
N GLU A 91 9.56 5.61 -21.47
CA GLU A 91 10.05 6.57 -20.49
C GLU A 91 9.18 6.56 -19.22
N LEU A 92 9.82 6.46 -18.07
CA LEU A 92 9.19 6.69 -16.77
C LEU A 92 9.60 8.07 -16.28
N THR A 93 8.66 9.02 -16.29
CA THR A 93 8.89 10.42 -15.88
C THR A 93 8.51 10.64 -14.43
N THR A 94 9.21 11.53 -13.73
CA THR A 94 8.88 11.97 -12.37
C THR A 94 7.86 13.11 -12.33
N ASP A 95 7.51 13.66 -13.50
CA ASP A 95 6.36 14.56 -13.64
C ASP A 95 5.06 13.75 -13.49
N TYR A 96 4.47 13.80 -12.29
CA TYR A 96 3.32 12.96 -11.95
C TYR A 96 1.99 13.45 -12.54
N GLU A 97 1.96 14.69 -13.04
CA GLU A 97 0.79 15.26 -13.73
C GLU A 97 0.74 14.84 -15.21
N PHE A 98 1.83 14.27 -15.74
CA PHE A 98 1.87 13.78 -17.11
C PHE A 98 0.87 12.63 -17.33
N LEU A 99 -0.04 12.82 -18.28
CA LEU A 99 -0.97 11.78 -18.72
C LEU A 99 -0.25 10.81 -19.65
N GLY A 100 -0.04 9.58 -19.16
CA GLY A 100 0.79 8.57 -19.82
C GLY A 100 0.14 7.88 -21.02
N ASP A 101 1.00 7.29 -21.85
CA ASP A 101 0.70 6.48 -23.02
C ASP A 101 1.71 5.33 -23.18
N GLU A 102 1.74 4.66 -24.34
CA GLU A 102 2.60 3.50 -24.58
C GLU A 102 4.09 3.82 -24.65
N THR A 103 4.45 5.10 -24.75
CA THR A 103 5.82 5.59 -24.87
C THR A 103 6.32 6.25 -23.60
N LYS A 104 5.42 6.81 -22.78
CA LYS A 104 5.81 7.53 -21.56
C LYS A 104 4.75 7.41 -20.47
N ILE A 105 5.16 7.07 -19.25
CA ILE A 105 4.29 6.92 -18.08
C ILE A 105 4.87 7.69 -16.89
N ALA A 106 4.02 8.41 -16.16
CA ALA A 106 4.39 9.07 -14.92
C ALA A 106 4.67 8.07 -13.77
N CYS A 107 5.62 8.40 -12.91
CA CYS A 107 5.99 7.66 -11.70
C CYS A 107 5.90 8.58 -10.48
N SER A 108 5.25 8.13 -9.42
CA SER A 108 5.01 8.92 -8.21
C SER A 108 6.24 9.15 -7.32
N TYR A 109 7.41 8.64 -7.71
CA TYR A 109 8.63 8.69 -6.89
C TYR A 109 9.66 9.65 -7.52
N PRO A 110 9.78 10.88 -7.00
CA PRO A 110 10.66 11.90 -7.58
C PRO A 110 12.13 11.49 -7.62
N GLN A 111 12.57 10.67 -6.67
CA GLN A 111 13.95 10.21 -6.58
C GLN A 111 14.23 8.95 -7.42
N LEU A 112 13.34 8.62 -8.38
CA LEU A 112 13.50 7.47 -9.27
C LEU A 112 14.85 7.47 -10.00
N PRO A 113 15.28 8.57 -10.67
CA PRO A 113 16.56 8.59 -11.40
C PRO A 113 17.78 8.32 -10.52
N GLN A 114 17.76 8.74 -9.26
CA GLN A 114 18.87 8.57 -8.30
C GLN A 114 18.87 7.20 -7.63
N SER A 115 17.73 6.50 -7.64
CA SER A 115 17.57 5.23 -6.92
C SER A 115 17.89 4.02 -7.79
N VAL A 116 17.77 4.14 -9.10
CA VAL A 116 18.04 3.06 -10.05
C VAL A 116 19.40 3.22 -10.71
N LYS A 117 19.83 2.17 -11.42
CA LYS A 117 21.04 2.17 -12.25
C LYS A 117 20.72 1.58 -13.62
N VAL A 118 21.49 1.95 -14.64
CA VAL A 118 21.40 1.30 -15.96
C VAL A 118 21.62 -0.22 -15.79
N GLY A 119 20.79 -1.00 -16.48
CA GLY A 119 20.71 -2.46 -16.33
C GLY A 119 19.86 -2.93 -15.13
N GLY A 120 19.39 -2.02 -14.28
CA GLY A 120 18.46 -2.32 -13.19
C GLY A 120 17.07 -2.73 -13.68
N SER A 121 16.30 -3.40 -12.82
CA SER A 121 14.94 -3.82 -13.13
C SER A 121 13.91 -2.91 -12.46
N VAL A 122 12.83 -2.62 -13.18
CA VAL A 122 11.62 -1.97 -12.66
C VAL A 122 10.44 -2.90 -12.92
N LEU A 123 9.70 -3.22 -11.88
CA LEU A 123 8.50 -4.05 -11.97
C LEU A 123 7.28 -3.15 -11.86
N VAL A 124 6.30 -3.32 -12.76
CA VAL A 124 5.05 -2.54 -12.75
C VAL A 124 3.87 -3.50 -12.68
N ALA A 125 2.83 -3.11 -11.93
CA ALA A 125 1.62 -3.92 -11.68
C ALA A 125 1.95 -5.32 -11.14
N ASP A 126 2.60 -5.38 -9.98
CA ASP A 126 3.03 -6.62 -9.33
C ASP A 126 3.91 -7.52 -10.21
N GLY A 127 4.68 -6.90 -11.12
CA GLY A 127 5.57 -7.63 -12.04
C GLY A 127 4.90 -8.11 -13.32
N SER A 128 3.65 -7.71 -13.58
CA SER A 128 2.99 -7.97 -14.87
C SER A 128 3.77 -7.38 -16.04
N LEU A 129 4.41 -6.22 -15.84
CA LEU A 129 5.39 -5.65 -16.77
C LEU A 129 6.75 -5.58 -16.09
N VAL A 130 7.77 -6.14 -16.75
CA VAL A 130 9.15 -6.07 -16.34
C VAL A 130 9.91 -5.17 -17.29
N LEU A 131 10.57 -4.17 -16.73
CA LEU A 131 11.34 -3.18 -17.46
C LEU A 131 12.82 -3.28 -17.07
N THR A 132 13.70 -3.08 -18.04
CA THR A 132 15.15 -2.95 -17.81
C THR A 132 15.57 -1.51 -18.10
N VAL A 133 16.18 -0.84 -17.12
CA VAL A 133 16.65 0.55 -17.27
C VAL A 133 17.76 0.60 -18.33
N THR A 134 17.59 1.43 -19.35
CA THR A 134 18.56 1.63 -20.43
C THR A 134 19.27 2.97 -20.34
N GLU A 135 18.60 3.99 -19.80
CA GLU A 135 19.11 5.36 -19.70
C GLU A 135 18.53 6.03 -18.46
N ILE A 136 19.31 6.91 -17.82
CA ILE A 136 18.85 7.76 -16.72
C ILE A 136 18.85 9.20 -17.24
N LYS A 137 17.72 9.88 -17.08
CA LYS A 137 17.51 11.30 -17.42
C LYS A 137 17.36 12.12 -16.14
N ASP A 138 17.34 13.44 -16.25
CA ASP A 138 17.19 14.33 -15.08
C ASP A 138 15.86 14.11 -14.35
N ASN A 139 14.75 14.01 -15.11
CA ASN A 139 13.38 13.90 -14.58
C ASN A 139 12.74 12.54 -14.92
N GLY A 140 13.54 11.48 -15.05
CA GLY A 140 13.00 10.17 -15.39
C GLY A 140 14.05 9.17 -15.82
N ILE A 141 13.58 8.04 -16.33
CA ILE A 141 14.44 6.97 -16.86
C ILE A 141 13.83 6.41 -18.14
N VAL A 142 14.66 5.97 -19.07
CA VAL A 142 14.22 5.18 -20.22
C VAL A 142 14.45 3.73 -19.90
N CYS A 143 13.46 2.90 -20.18
CA CYS A 143 13.52 1.47 -19.99
C CYS A 143 13.16 0.74 -21.28
N ARG A 144 13.66 -0.48 -21.42
CA ARG A 144 13.19 -1.45 -22.40
C ARG A 144 12.24 -2.43 -21.73
N ALA A 145 11.10 -2.69 -22.36
CA ALA A 145 10.14 -3.68 -21.90
C ALA A 145 10.64 -5.10 -22.18
N ASN A 146 10.73 -5.93 -21.15
CA ASN A 146 11.18 -7.32 -21.28
C ASN A 146 10.03 -8.26 -21.72
N ASN A 147 8.78 -7.81 -21.60
CA ASN A 147 7.58 -8.54 -21.99
C ASN A 147 6.46 -7.57 -22.39
N THR A 148 5.49 -8.07 -23.16
CA THR A 148 4.26 -7.33 -23.46
C THR A 148 3.31 -7.39 -22.27
N ALA A 149 2.71 -6.25 -21.90
CA ALA A 149 1.70 -6.18 -20.85
C ALA A 149 0.73 -5.02 -21.06
N THR A 150 -0.51 -5.22 -20.64
CA THR A 150 -1.53 -4.17 -20.60
C THR A 150 -1.66 -3.63 -19.18
N LEU A 151 -1.36 -2.34 -19.02
CA LEU A 151 -1.44 -1.62 -17.75
C LEU A 151 -2.72 -0.80 -17.68
N GLY A 152 -3.30 -0.71 -16.48
CA GLY A 152 -4.27 0.34 -16.15
C GLY A 152 -3.56 1.51 -15.46
N GLU A 153 -4.36 2.39 -14.87
CA GLU A 153 -3.85 3.55 -14.14
C GLU A 153 -3.39 3.18 -12.72
N ARG A 154 -2.50 4.01 -12.14
CA ARG A 154 -2.11 3.98 -10.72
C ARG A 154 -1.65 2.60 -10.23
N LYS A 155 -0.91 1.88 -11.07
CA LYS A 155 -0.36 0.56 -10.77
C LYS A 155 0.87 0.70 -9.89
N ASN A 156 1.04 -0.23 -8.96
CA ASN A 156 2.21 -0.26 -8.10
C ASN A 156 3.48 -0.52 -8.91
N MET A 157 4.60 -0.02 -8.39
CA MET A 157 5.92 -0.23 -8.96
C MET A 157 6.87 -0.71 -7.87
N ASN A 158 7.75 -1.65 -8.23
CA ASN A 158 8.82 -2.12 -7.37
C ASN A 158 10.17 -1.93 -8.06
N LEU A 159 11.20 -1.61 -7.28
CA LEU A 159 12.56 -1.37 -7.74
C LEU A 159 13.53 -2.38 -7.09
N PRO A 160 13.59 -3.64 -7.57
CA PRO A 160 14.45 -4.66 -6.99
C PRO A 160 15.92 -4.23 -6.93
N GLY A 161 16.56 -4.47 -5.78
CA GLY A 161 17.97 -4.15 -5.57
C GLY A 161 18.28 -2.65 -5.44
N CYS A 162 17.25 -1.78 -5.39
CA CYS A 162 17.41 -0.34 -5.24
C CYS A 162 17.07 0.09 -3.81
N LYS A 163 17.82 1.04 -3.25
CA LYS A 163 17.48 1.66 -1.98
C LYS A 163 16.44 2.77 -2.23
N VAL A 164 15.18 2.43 -2.02
CA VAL A 164 14.08 3.40 -2.14
C VAL A 164 14.11 4.36 -0.95
N LEU A 165 14.23 5.65 -1.21
CA LEU A 165 14.32 6.75 -0.24
C LEU A 165 12.94 7.36 0.05
N LEU A 166 11.95 6.50 0.33
CA LEU A 166 10.65 6.94 0.82
C LEU A 166 10.68 7.14 2.34
N PRO A 167 9.88 8.06 2.90
CA PRO A 167 9.71 8.17 4.35
C PRO A 167 9.17 6.86 4.92
N THR A 168 9.34 6.62 6.23
CA THR A 168 8.80 5.43 6.88
C THR A 168 7.26 5.41 6.86
N LEU A 169 6.65 6.57 7.11
CA LEU A 169 5.21 6.78 7.14
C LEU A 169 4.85 7.93 6.21
N THR A 170 3.66 7.87 5.62
CA THR A 170 3.05 9.03 4.96
C THR A 170 2.32 9.89 5.99
N GLU A 171 2.00 11.15 5.64
CA GLU A 171 1.16 12.01 6.50
C GLU A 171 -0.16 11.34 6.86
N LYS A 172 -0.75 10.59 5.91
CA LYS A 172 -1.95 9.80 6.16
C LYS A 172 -1.70 8.67 7.16
N ASP A 173 -0.58 7.96 7.05
CA ASP A 173 -0.28 6.90 8.02
C ASP A 173 -0.08 7.47 9.43
N GLU A 174 0.57 8.63 9.57
CA GLU A 174 0.69 9.31 10.87
C GLU A 174 -0.69 9.70 11.44
N ASP A 175 -1.57 10.25 10.60
CA ASP A 175 -2.96 10.56 10.95
C ASP A 175 -3.75 9.30 11.36
N ASP A 176 -3.64 8.22 10.60
CA ASP A 176 -4.25 6.93 10.92
C ASP A 176 -3.74 6.38 12.27
N LEU A 177 -2.46 6.54 12.58
CA LEU A 177 -1.89 6.06 13.84
C LEU A 177 -2.31 6.94 15.03
N ILE A 178 -2.22 8.26 14.91
CA ILE A 178 -2.44 9.19 16.02
C ILE A 178 -3.93 9.41 16.27
N ASN A 179 -4.68 9.71 15.22
CA ASN A 179 -6.07 10.17 15.33
C ASN A 179 -7.07 9.02 15.28
N PHE A 180 -6.70 7.87 14.73
CA PHE A 180 -7.52 6.66 14.80
C PHE A 180 -6.94 5.61 15.75
N GLY A 181 -5.70 5.19 15.53
CA GLY A 181 -5.04 4.09 16.25
C GLY A 181 -5.00 4.28 17.76
N LEU A 182 -4.36 5.36 18.22
CA LEU A 182 -4.22 5.70 19.63
C LEU A 182 -5.54 6.13 20.29
N VAL A 183 -6.44 6.77 19.55
CA VAL A 183 -7.73 7.23 20.08
C VAL A 183 -8.66 6.05 20.33
N HIS A 184 -8.65 5.07 19.44
CA HIS A 184 -9.57 3.94 19.51
C HIS A 184 -8.97 2.69 20.12
N GLY A 185 -7.72 2.71 20.61
CA GLY A 185 -7.14 1.58 21.34
C GLY A 185 -6.98 0.34 20.46
N ILE A 186 -6.27 0.50 19.35
CA ILE A 186 -5.88 -0.60 18.47
C ILE A 186 -4.77 -1.43 19.16
N ASP A 187 -4.84 -2.76 19.05
CA ASP A 187 -3.90 -3.67 19.72
C ASP A 187 -2.59 -3.86 18.93
N TYR A 188 -2.68 -3.87 17.60
CA TYR A 188 -1.54 -4.10 16.71
C TYR A 188 -1.48 -3.12 15.56
N ILE A 189 -0.26 -2.73 15.18
CA ILE A 189 0.01 -1.98 13.96
C ILE A 189 0.83 -2.87 13.02
N ALA A 190 0.28 -3.16 11.83
CA ALA A 190 1.06 -3.69 10.73
C ALA A 190 1.65 -2.52 9.94
N ALA A 191 2.97 -2.38 10.03
CA ALA A 191 3.72 -1.33 9.35
C ALA A 191 4.15 -1.81 7.95
N SER A 192 3.65 -1.13 6.93
CA SER A 192 3.95 -1.42 5.52
C SER A 192 5.32 -0.88 5.13
N PHE A 193 6.04 -1.60 4.26
CA PHE A 193 7.34 -1.20 3.70
C PHE A 193 8.44 -0.87 4.73
N VAL A 194 8.43 -1.52 5.89
CA VAL A 194 9.57 -1.47 6.85
C VAL A 194 10.82 -2.07 6.19
N ARG A 195 11.91 -1.29 6.15
CA ARG A 195 13.20 -1.69 5.52
C ARG A 195 14.31 -1.87 6.54
N THR A 196 14.26 -1.10 7.64
CA THR A 196 15.34 -0.99 8.62
C THR A 196 14.79 -0.93 10.04
N GLY A 197 15.64 -1.19 11.04
CA GLY A 197 15.26 -0.98 12.45
C GLY A 197 14.86 0.47 12.75
N GLN A 198 15.49 1.43 12.07
CA GLN A 198 15.14 2.86 12.20
C GLN A 198 13.70 3.16 11.80
N ASP A 199 13.13 2.42 10.85
CA ASP A 199 11.71 2.57 10.48
C ASP A 199 10.81 2.22 11.69
N ILE A 200 11.15 1.18 12.45
CA ILE A 200 10.41 0.81 13.66
C ILE A 200 10.54 1.89 14.74
N ASP A 201 11.74 2.44 14.91
CA ASP A 201 11.98 3.52 15.88
C ASP A 201 11.21 4.79 15.52
N ASN A 202 11.10 5.12 14.22
CA ASN A 202 10.31 6.24 13.73
C ASN A 202 8.82 6.05 14.04
N ILE A 203 8.27 4.86 13.80
CA ILE A 203 6.86 4.55 14.11
C ILE A 203 6.61 4.67 15.62
N ARG A 204 7.50 4.10 16.45
CA ARG A 204 7.39 4.22 17.92
C ARG A 204 7.45 5.67 18.39
N LYS A 205 8.28 6.50 17.76
CA LYS A 205 8.36 7.93 18.08
C LYS A 205 7.06 8.67 17.76
N VAL A 206 6.38 8.32 16.66
CA VAL A 206 5.06 8.88 16.29
C VAL A 206 4.00 8.47 17.31
N LEU A 207 4.01 7.22 17.76
CA LEU A 207 3.07 6.74 18.79
C LEU A 207 3.34 7.38 20.17
N GLY A 208 4.60 7.69 20.46
CA GLY A 208 5.03 8.32 21.71
C GLY A 208 4.69 7.48 22.95
N PRO A 209 4.59 8.10 24.14
CA PRO A 209 4.30 7.37 25.38
C PRO A 209 2.91 6.73 25.48
N ARG A 210 2.02 7.04 24.53
CA ARG A 210 0.64 6.53 24.50
C ARG A 210 0.51 5.18 23.77
N GLY A 211 1.51 4.79 23.00
CA GLY A 211 1.53 3.52 22.27
C GLY A 211 2.72 2.65 22.62
#